data_AF-A0AAX6NEC8-F1
#
_entry.id   AF-A0AAX6NEC8-F1
#
_cell.length_a   1.000
_cell.length_b   1.000
_cell.length_c   1.000
_cell.angle_alpha   90.00
_cell.angle_beta   90.00
_cell.angle_gamma   90.00
#
_symmetry.space_group_name_H-M   'P 1'
#
loop_
_entity.id
_entity.type
_entity.pdbx_description
1 polymer ?
#
loop_
_entity_poly.entity_id
_entity_poly.type
_entity_poly.pdbx_seq_one_letter_code
_entity_poly.pdbx_strand_id
1 'polypeptide(L)'
;MLGKYSYTADSLKKVIKLAVINSISHKDLVDWCEGFLQENSKDTSISINRSKNKKAIMVALDIENQWELYLSNTYTFEELQILEQKEVKMPKQWLEEWDNSIQ
;
A
#
# COMPACT_ATOMS: atom_id res chain seq x y z
N MET A 1 7.80 10.35 -5.96
CA MET A 1 6.88 11.52 -6.10
C MET A 1 5.80 11.61 -5.01
N LEU A 2 5.77 10.72 -4.01
CA LEU A 2 4.71 10.70 -2.99
C LEU A 2 5.05 11.45 -1.68
N GLY A 3 6.24 12.04 -1.54
CA GLY A 3 6.66 12.76 -0.33
C GLY A 3 5.83 13.99 0.07
N LYS A 4 4.81 14.35 -0.72
CA LYS A 4 3.80 15.37 -0.40
C LYS A 4 2.61 14.85 0.39
N TYR A 5 2.40 13.54 0.44
CA TYR A 5 1.27 12.92 1.16
C TYR A 5 1.70 12.56 2.59
N SER A 6 1.03 13.14 3.58
CA SER A 6 1.20 12.78 4.99
C SER A 6 0.66 11.38 5.28
N TYR A 7 1.18 10.68 6.27
CA TYR A 7 0.75 9.32 6.63
C TYR A 7 -0.57 9.31 7.41
N THR A 8 -1.68 9.49 6.68
CA THR A 8 -3.06 9.49 7.20
C THR A 8 -3.96 8.57 6.38
N ALA A 9 -5.11 8.17 6.93
CA ALA A 9 -6.10 7.36 6.21
C ALA A 9 -6.60 8.02 4.91
N ASP A 10 -6.84 9.34 4.93
CA ASP A 10 -7.25 10.11 3.75
C ASP A 10 -6.18 10.09 2.66
N SER A 11 -4.90 10.18 3.06
CA SER A 11 -3.79 10.08 2.14
C SER A 11 -3.68 8.67 1.55
N LEU A 12 -3.85 7.62 2.36
CA LEU A 12 -3.86 6.23 1.86
C LEU A 12 -4.91 6.05 0.77
N LYS A 13 -6.14 6.53 1.00
CA LYS A 13 -7.22 6.50 0.00
C LYS A 13 -6.83 7.23 -1.29
N LYS A 14 -6.21 8.41 -1.19
CA LYS A 14 -5.71 9.16 -2.37
C LYS A 14 -4.62 8.39 -3.12
N VAL A 15 -3.68 7.78 -2.41
CA VAL A 15 -2.57 7.02 -3.01
C VAL A 15 -3.09 5.76 -3.71
N ILE A 16 -4.04 5.03 -3.10
CA ILE A 16 -4.71 3.89 -3.76
C ILE A 16 -5.40 4.35 -5.04
N LYS A 17 -6.17 5.45 -5.01
CA LYS A 17 -6.82 5.98 -6.22
C LYS A 17 -5.84 6.33 -7.33
N LEU A 18 -4.67 6.90 -7.00
CA LEU A 18 -3.63 7.17 -7.98
C LEU A 18 -3.10 5.87 -8.62
N ALA A 19 -2.96 4.80 -7.84
CA ALA A 19 -2.56 3.50 -8.36
C ALA A 19 -3.66 2.88 -9.25
N VAL A 20 -4.94 2.96 -8.85
CA VAL A 20 -6.09 2.49 -9.64
C VAL A 20 -6.12 3.10 -11.04
N ILE A 21 -5.84 4.41 -11.14
CA ILE A 21 -5.81 5.13 -12.42
C ILE A 21 -4.42 5.10 -13.10
N ASN A 22 -3.49 4.26 -12.62
CA ASN A 22 -2.13 4.12 -13.14
C ASN A 22 -1.30 5.42 -13.16
N SER A 23 -1.62 6.40 -12.30
CA SER A 23 -0.83 7.63 -12.16
C SER A 23 0.43 7.43 -11.31
N ILE A 24 0.53 6.31 -10.58
CA ILE A 24 1.74 5.84 -9.90
C ILE A 24 1.92 4.34 -10.16
N SER A 25 3.13 3.81 -9.96
CA SER A 25 3.34 2.37 -10.00
C SER A 25 2.69 1.68 -8.80
N HIS A 26 2.40 0.37 -8.91
CA HIS A 26 1.89 -0.38 -7.75
C HIS A 26 2.99 -0.53 -6.68
N LYS A 27 4.26 -0.55 -7.10
CA LYS A 27 5.41 -0.48 -6.18
C LYS A 27 5.46 0.83 -5.39
N ASP A 28 5.18 1.98 -6.02
CA ASP A 28 5.10 3.26 -5.30
C ASP A 28 3.98 3.26 -4.25
N LEU A 29 2.85 2.59 -4.51
CA LEU A 29 1.78 2.39 -3.52
C LEU A 29 2.29 1.55 -2.33
N VAL A 30 2.98 0.44 -2.60
CA VAL A 30 3.55 -0.44 -1.56
C VAL A 30 4.55 0.32 -0.70
N ASP A 31 5.50 1.03 -1.32
CA ASP A 31 6.51 1.84 -0.61
C ASP A 31 5.88 2.93 0.28
N TRP A 32 4.78 3.51 -0.18
CA TRP A 32 4.05 4.47 0.62
C TRP A 32 3.35 3.81 1.81
N CYS A 33 2.79 2.59 1.63
CA CYS A 33 2.18 1.82 2.71
C CYS A 33 3.21 1.43 3.77
N GLU A 34 4.42 1.05 3.37
CA GLU A 34 5.53 0.76 4.30
C GLU A 34 5.84 1.98 5.18
N GLY A 35 6.03 3.14 4.56
CA GLY A 35 6.26 4.39 5.30
C GLY A 35 5.09 4.75 6.23
N PHE A 36 3.86 4.52 5.79
CA PHE A 36 2.66 4.74 6.61
C PHE A 36 2.65 3.84 7.86
N LEU A 37 2.98 2.56 7.71
CA LEU A 37 3.03 1.60 8.81
C LEU A 37 4.18 1.88 9.78
N GLN A 38 5.36 2.23 9.26
CA GLN A 38 6.48 2.66 10.07
C GLN A 38 6.14 3.90 10.91
N GLU A 39 5.43 4.88 10.35
CA GLU A 39 5.03 6.06 11.12
C GLU A 39 3.97 5.74 12.19
N ASN A 40 2.96 4.93 11.85
CA ASN A 40 1.89 4.56 12.77
C ASN A 40 2.34 3.56 13.86
N SER A 41 3.51 2.92 13.71
CA SER A 41 4.09 2.02 14.72
C SER A 41 4.99 2.75 15.74
N LYS A 42 5.52 3.93 15.41
CA LYS A 42 6.33 4.75 16.34
C LYS A 42 5.51 5.32 17.48
N ASP A 43 4.22 5.54 17.27
CA ASP A 43 3.33 6.17 18.24
C ASP A 43 2.82 5.14 19.27
N THR A 44 3.63 4.88 20.30
CA THR A 44 3.30 4.04 21.46
C THR A 44 2.31 4.73 22.42
N SER A 45 1.96 5.99 22.17
CA SER A 45 1.03 6.76 23.00
C SER A 45 -0.43 6.36 22.71
N ILE A 46 -1.15 6.01 23.78
CA ILE A 46 -2.55 5.55 23.72
C ILE A 46 -3.44 6.76 23.40
N SER A 47 -3.57 7.13 22.12
CA SER A 47 -4.47 8.21 21.70
C SER A 47 -5.75 7.68 21.06
N ILE A 48 -6.85 8.38 21.36
CA ILE A 48 -8.26 8.09 21.07
C ILE A 48 -8.57 7.91 19.56
N ASN A 49 -7.62 8.22 18.67
CA ASN A 49 -7.77 8.10 17.21
C ASN A 49 -7.42 6.72 16.63
N ARG A 50 -6.96 5.76 17.44
CA ARG A 50 -6.55 4.42 16.95
C ARG A 50 -7.66 3.67 16.20
N SER A 51 -8.94 3.88 16.55
CA SER A 51 -10.06 3.20 15.86
C SER A 51 -10.24 3.67 14.41
N LYS A 52 -10.06 4.97 14.14
CA LYS A 52 -10.16 5.53 12.79
C LYS A 52 -9.01 5.09 11.88
N ASN A 53 -7.81 4.95 12.45
CA ASN A 53 -6.64 4.46 11.68
C ASN A 53 -6.56 2.94 11.58
N LYS A 54 -7.25 2.17 12.44
CA LYS A 54 -7.14 0.70 12.44
C LYS A 54 -7.47 0.09 11.08
N LYS A 55 -8.53 0.56 10.41
CA LYS A 55 -8.90 0.05 9.08
C LYS A 55 -7.86 0.39 8.03
N ALA A 56 -7.36 1.62 8.01
CA ALA A 56 -6.29 2.05 7.10
C ALA A 56 -4.99 1.26 7.32
N ILE A 57 -4.60 1.00 8.58
CA ILE A 57 -3.45 0.15 8.93
C ILE A 57 -3.66 -1.28 8.42
N MET A 58 -4.84 -1.86 8.62
CA MET A 58 -5.14 -3.21 8.11
C MET A 58 -5.07 -3.27 6.58
N VAL A 59 -5.52 -2.24 5.87
CA VAL A 59 -5.44 -2.18 4.40
C VAL A 59 -3.99 -2.02 3.94
N ALA A 60 -3.20 -1.14 4.57
CA ALA A 60 -1.79 -0.99 4.24
C ALA A 60 -1.00 -2.30 4.46
N LEU A 61 -1.26 -3.01 5.56
CA LEU A 61 -0.68 -4.33 5.82
C LEU A 61 -1.10 -5.37 4.77
N ASP A 62 -2.37 -5.37 4.37
CA ASP A 62 -2.83 -6.29 3.33
C ASP A 62 -2.17 -5.99 1.98
N ILE A 63 -2.01 -4.71 1.62
CA ILE A 63 -1.29 -4.30 0.40
C ILE A 63 0.14 -4.84 0.39
N GLU A 64 0.92 -4.67 1.47
CA GLU A 64 2.29 -5.20 1.56
C GLU A 64 2.32 -6.72 1.45
N ASN A 65 1.46 -7.41 2.21
CA ASN A 65 1.42 -8.86 2.20
C ASN A 65 1.01 -9.42 0.82
N GLN A 66 -0.02 -8.84 0.19
CA GLN A 66 -0.47 -9.27 -1.14
C GLN A 66 0.57 -8.97 -2.22
N TRP A 67 1.35 -7.89 -2.08
CA TRP A 67 2.46 -7.62 -3.00
C TRP A 67 3.50 -8.73 -2.96
N GLU A 68 3.99 -9.09 -1.77
CA GLU A 68 4.99 -10.16 -1.60
C GLU A 68 4.45 -11.52 -2.06
N LEU A 69 3.20 -11.84 -1.72
CA LEU A 69 2.54 -13.06 -2.17
C LEU A 69 2.36 -13.10 -3.69
N TYR A 70 1.98 -11.98 -4.31
CA TYR A 70 1.81 -11.89 -5.75
C TYR A 70 3.14 -12.11 -6.46
N LEU A 71 4.20 -11.42 -6.04
CA LEU A 71 5.53 -11.58 -6.62
C LEU A 71 6.02 -13.03 -6.52
N SER A 72 5.92 -13.63 -5.33
CA SER A 72 6.39 -14.99 -5.06
C SER A 72 5.62 -16.07 -5.81
N ASN A 73 4.34 -15.84 -6.11
CA ASN A 73 3.50 -16.79 -6.83
C ASN A 73 3.51 -16.59 -8.37
N THR A 74 3.96 -15.43 -8.84
CA THR A 74 3.91 -15.07 -10.28
C THR A 74 5.26 -15.26 -10.96
N TYR A 75 6.36 -14.96 -10.25
CA TYR A 75 7.70 -14.95 -10.82
C TYR A 75 8.58 -16.00 -10.15
N THR A 76 9.50 -16.59 -10.91
CA THR A 76 10.55 -17.43 -10.32
C THR A 76 11.60 -16.58 -9.59
N PHE A 77 12.45 -17.21 -8.79
CA PHE A 77 13.53 -16.53 -8.11
C PHE A 77 14.48 -15.81 -9.09
N GLU A 78 14.82 -16.45 -10.21
CA GLU A 78 15.68 -15.88 -11.25
C GLU A 78 15.03 -14.67 -11.93
N GLU A 79 13.73 -14.73 -12.20
CA GLU A 79 12.96 -13.61 -12.76
C GLU A 79 12.93 -12.42 -11.80
N LEU A 80 12.72 -12.67 -10.50
CA LEU A 80 12.71 -11.63 -9.46
C LEU A 80 14.03 -10.85 -9.37
N GLN A 81 15.18 -11.47 -9.66
CA GLN A 81 16.47 -10.79 -9.60
C GLN A 81 16.65 -9.68 -10.66
N ILE A 82 15.95 -9.79 -11.78
CA ILE A 82 16.06 -8.86 -12.91
C ILE A 82 14.78 -8.07 -13.16
N LEU A 83 13.73 -8.33 -12.37
CA LEU A 83 12.42 -7.72 -12.51
C LEU A 83 12.46 -6.23 -12.18
N GLU A 84 12.05 -5.39 -13.13
CA GLU A 84 11.73 -3.98 -12.85
C GLU A 84 10.40 -3.91 -12.10
N GLN A 85 10.47 -3.83 -10.77
CA GLN A 85 9.30 -3.87 -9.90
C GLN A 85 8.29 -2.74 -10.17
N LYS A 86 8.73 -1.60 -10.72
CA LYS A 86 7.80 -0.50 -11.07
C LYS A 86 6.84 -0.84 -12.20
N GLU A 87 7.19 -1.81 -13.05
CA GLU A 87 6.34 -2.26 -14.15
C GLU A 87 5.34 -3.35 -13.72
N VAL A 88 5.49 -3.91 -12.52
CA VAL A 88 4.60 -4.97 -12.01
C VAL A 88 3.22 -4.40 -11.70
N LYS A 89 2.19 -5.12 -12.14
CA LYS A 89 0.78 -4.79 -11.92
C LYS A 89 0.08 -5.92 -11.17
N MET A 90 -0.20 -5.68 -9.89
CA MET A 90 -1.18 -6.47 -9.12
C MET A 90 -2.57 -6.44 -9.78
N PRO A 91 -3.45 -7.43 -9.51
CA PRO A 91 -4.83 -7.43 -9.98
C PRO A 91 -5.57 -6.14 -9.64
N LYS A 92 -6.16 -5.50 -10.67
CA LYS A 92 -6.89 -4.22 -10.51
C LYS A 92 -8.01 -4.32 -9.47
N GLN A 93 -8.70 -5.46 -9.41
CA GLN A 93 -9.79 -5.70 -8.48
C GLN A 93 -9.36 -5.50 -7.01
N TRP A 94 -8.14 -5.91 -6.64
CA TRP A 94 -7.64 -5.73 -5.27
C TRP A 94 -7.54 -4.24 -4.92
N LEU A 95 -7.05 -3.41 -5.83
CA LEU A 95 -6.93 -1.97 -5.60
C LEU A 95 -8.31 -1.31 -5.46
N GLU A 96 -9.29 -1.72 -6.27
CA GLU A 96 -10.67 -1.24 -6.18
C GLU A 96 -11.33 -1.67 -4.85
N GLU A 97 -11.08 -2.91 -4.40
CA GLU A 97 -11.57 -3.40 -3.11
C GLU A 97 -10.95 -2.65 -1.93
N TRP A 98 -9.64 -2.36 -1.98
CA TRP A 98 -8.97 -1.56 -0.96
C TRP A 98 -9.50 -0.12 -0.90
N ASP A 99 -9.70 0.55 -2.05
CA ASP A 99 -10.29 1.91 -2.11
C ASP A 99 -11.69 1.94 -1.48
N ASN A 100 -12.51 0.93 -1.81
CA ASN A 100 -13.87 0.80 -1.26
C ASN A 100 -13.88 0.48 0.25
N SER A 101 -12.81 -0.13 0.76
CA SER A 101 -12.73 -0.55 2.17
C SER A 101 -12.35 0.58 3.14
N ILE A 102 -11.85 1.70 2.63
CA ILE A 102 -11.50 2.90 3.41
C ILE A 102 -12.61 3.93 3.19
N GLN A 103 -13.34 4.30 4.25
CA GLN A 103 -14.41 5.30 4.19
C GLN A 103 -13.84 6.71 4.13
#